data_AF-A0A932XB36-F1
#
_entry.id   AF-A0A932XB36-F1
#
_cell.length_a   1.000
_cell.length_b   1.000
_cell.length_c   1.000
_cell.angle_alpha   90.00
_cell.angle_beta   90.00
_cell.angle_gamma   90.00
#
_symmetry.space_group_name_H-M   'P 1'
#
loop_
_entity.id
_entity.type
_entity.pdbx_description
1 polymer ?
#
loop_
_entity_poly.entity_id
_entity_poly.type
_entity_poly.pdbx_seq_one_letter_code
_entity_poly.pdbx_strand_id
1 'polypeptide(L)'
;MKRSVLYGIIAALVLVVIVLAALVLSPGTGGDQAAAPAEQSSAGLADDAAAVISARGLTPENVTAALKTYMPSGQYDPFLMFASGGHSGQVHVVGVPSMRLLRTIGVFTPEPWQGYGYGDIGQAEMFAEGDVLGSSVTWGDTHHPALSETAGSYDGEWLFVNDKAQSRIAVIDLRDFETKQIVKNPIAMNDHGGAFVTPNTEWVIEGGQYAAPPVGSYAGIDEYNEKWRGMITFWKFDREKGRIIPEESFAMELPPYWQDLCDSGKLVSEGWIFCNSFNTERATGGLGAVEGAVPFESGASQNDMDYLHVIDLKKLEQVAAANTNKLNGINYVTMETAIAEELLFFIPEPKSPHGIDVAPKGDYMVISGKLDPHVTIFAFDKIQQAIADKKWTPDAYGIPVLDFDAMLEAQVELGLGPLHTQFDNQGYAYTSLYLDSMVARWTLGGGDYAHADEGWTLIDKESIHYNVGHISTAEGDTATPAGNFLVSLNKWSVDRFANVGPLLP
;
A
#
# COMPACT_ATOMS: atom_id res chain seq x y z
N MET A 1 63.73 -27.19 15.94
CA MET A 1 62.89 -26.83 17.11
C MET A 1 63.28 -27.73 18.28
N LYS A 2 63.60 -27.17 19.46
CA LYS A 2 64.01 -27.95 20.65
C LYS A 2 62.86 -28.87 21.09
N ARG A 3 63.16 -30.10 21.55
CA ARG A 3 62.15 -31.08 22.02
C ARG A 3 61.16 -30.47 23.03
N SER A 4 61.58 -29.52 23.85
CA SER A 4 60.74 -28.77 24.80
C SER A 4 59.64 -27.92 24.14
N VAL A 5 59.87 -27.38 22.94
CA VAL A 5 58.87 -26.59 22.19
C VAL A 5 57.84 -27.50 21.54
N LEU A 6 58.26 -28.70 21.09
CA LEU A 6 57.35 -29.70 20.53
C LEU A 6 56.42 -30.29 21.60
N TYR A 7 56.91 -30.52 22.82
CA TYR A 7 56.07 -30.93 23.95
C TYR A 7 55.10 -29.83 24.41
N GLY A 8 55.51 -28.56 24.34
CA GLY A 8 54.63 -27.42 24.62
C GLY A 8 53.49 -27.28 23.60
N ILE A 9 53.78 -27.49 22.32
CA ILE A 9 52.78 -27.44 21.25
C ILE A 9 51.82 -28.65 21.31
N ILE A 10 52.33 -29.85 21.59
CA ILE A 10 51.49 -31.04 21.78
C ILE A 10 50.63 -30.92 23.03
N ALA A 11 51.15 -30.38 24.15
CA ALA A 11 50.37 -30.13 25.35
C ALA A 11 49.27 -29.07 25.12
N ALA A 12 49.57 -28.01 24.36
CA ALA A 12 48.58 -26.99 24.00
C ALA A 12 47.49 -27.54 23.05
N LEU A 13 47.87 -28.37 22.06
CA LEU A 13 46.92 -29.03 21.17
C LEU A 13 46.04 -30.06 21.89
N VAL A 14 46.60 -30.83 22.83
CA VAL A 14 45.84 -31.76 23.67
C VAL A 14 44.89 -31.00 24.60
N LEU A 15 45.30 -29.85 25.14
CA LEU A 15 44.41 -29.00 25.95
C LEU A 15 43.26 -28.41 25.12
N VAL A 16 43.54 -27.96 23.88
CA VAL A 16 42.52 -27.44 22.95
C VAL A 16 41.55 -28.54 22.50
N VAL A 17 42.04 -29.75 22.25
CA VAL A 17 41.19 -30.91 21.90
C VAL A 17 40.37 -31.40 23.11
N ILE A 18 40.90 -31.32 24.34
CA ILE A 18 40.14 -31.66 25.56
C ILE A 18 39.07 -30.59 25.86
N VAL A 19 39.35 -29.31 25.64
CA VAL A 19 38.36 -28.23 25.78
C VAL A 19 37.28 -28.31 24.70
N LEU A 20 37.65 -28.62 23.45
CA LEU A 20 36.69 -28.86 22.36
C LEU A 20 35.89 -30.16 22.56
N ALA A 21 36.48 -31.22 23.10
CA ALA A 21 35.75 -32.46 23.42
C ALA A 21 34.83 -32.30 24.64
N ALA A 22 35.19 -31.45 25.62
CA ALA A 22 34.31 -31.09 26.73
C ALA A 22 33.13 -30.20 26.31
N LEU A 23 33.30 -29.40 25.25
CA LEU A 23 32.23 -28.63 24.60
C LEU A 23 31.31 -29.49 23.71
N VAL A 24 31.78 -30.64 23.22
CA VAL A 24 31.03 -31.55 22.31
C VAL A 24 30.39 -32.75 23.03
N LEU A 25 30.75 -33.02 24.29
CA LEU A 25 30.20 -34.17 25.07
C LEU A 25 29.43 -33.78 26.34
N SER A 26 28.94 -32.55 26.45
CA SER A 26 27.79 -32.30 27.32
C SER A 26 26.53 -32.80 26.60
N PRO A 27 25.67 -33.62 27.23
CA PRO A 27 24.39 -33.97 26.63
C PRO A 27 23.58 -32.68 26.53
N GLY A 28 23.53 -32.11 25.33
CA GLY A 28 22.62 -31.03 25.01
C GLY A 28 21.20 -31.56 25.19
N THR A 29 20.58 -31.24 26.32
CA THR A 29 19.14 -31.24 26.46
C THR A 29 18.58 -30.15 25.55
N GLY A 30 18.47 -30.48 24.26
CA GLY A 30 17.57 -29.82 23.33
C GLY A 30 16.16 -30.18 23.72
N GLY A 31 15.58 -29.35 24.57
CA GLY A 31 14.16 -29.31 24.87
C GLY A 31 13.83 -27.85 25.14
N ASP A 32 12.73 -27.38 24.56
CA ASP A 32 12.17 -26.05 24.77
C ASP A 32 12.24 -25.65 26.25
N GLN A 33 13.23 -24.84 26.61
CA GLN A 33 13.12 -24.03 27.81
C GLN A 33 12.39 -22.77 27.38
N ALA A 34 11.07 -22.83 27.49
CA ALA A 34 10.29 -21.62 27.73
C ALA A 34 11.03 -20.79 28.78
N ALA A 35 11.22 -19.50 28.49
CA ALA A 35 11.76 -18.56 29.46
C ALA A 35 11.07 -18.79 30.80
N ALA A 36 11.85 -19.00 31.87
CA ALA A 36 11.29 -19.20 33.20
C ALA A 36 10.35 -18.03 33.52
N PRO A 37 9.14 -18.28 34.05
CA PRO A 37 8.26 -17.19 34.45
C PRO A 37 9.02 -16.34 35.48
N ALA A 38 9.14 -15.05 35.20
CA ALA A 38 9.76 -14.11 36.12
C ALA A 38 9.01 -14.18 37.46
N GLU A 39 9.71 -14.52 38.54
CA GLU A 39 9.23 -14.19 39.89
C GLU A 39 9.26 -12.67 40.03
N GLN A 40 8.15 -12.01 39.68
CA GLN A 40 7.97 -10.58 39.91
C GLN A 40 7.17 -10.36 41.18
N SER A 41 7.68 -9.46 42.02
CA SER A 41 6.97 -8.86 43.13
C SER A 41 5.67 -8.21 42.63
N SER A 42 4.53 -8.77 43.05
CA SER A 42 3.15 -8.33 42.76
C SER A 42 2.76 -7.02 43.47
N ALA A 43 3.70 -6.13 43.77
CA ALA A 43 3.43 -4.93 44.56
C ALA A 43 2.45 -4.00 43.82
N GLY A 44 1.16 -4.07 44.18
CA GLY A 44 0.09 -3.20 43.68
C GLY A 44 -1.00 -3.88 42.84
N LEU A 45 -0.88 -5.17 42.50
CA LEU A 45 -1.96 -5.93 41.85
C LEU A 45 -2.78 -6.68 42.90
N ALA A 46 -4.09 -6.79 42.70
CA ALA A 46 -4.92 -7.67 43.53
C ALA A 46 -4.42 -9.12 43.41
N ASP A 47 -4.45 -9.88 44.51
CA ASP A 47 -3.96 -11.26 44.57
C ASP A 47 -4.55 -12.15 43.44
N ASP A 48 -5.82 -11.89 43.09
CA ASP A 48 -6.52 -12.58 41.99
C ASP A 48 -5.88 -12.32 40.61
N ALA A 49 -5.38 -11.11 40.36
CA ALA A 49 -4.76 -10.78 39.07
C ALA A 49 -3.39 -11.45 38.92
N ALA A 50 -2.60 -11.51 39.99
CA ALA A 50 -1.32 -12.22 40.00
C ALA A 50 -1.53 -13.73 39.78
N ALA A 51 -2.56 -14.32 40.40
CA ALA A 51 -2.93 -15.72 40.19
C ALA A 51 -3.30 -16.00 38.72
N VAL A 52 -4.04 -15.10 38.06
CA VAL A 52 -4.41 -15.25 36.64
C VAL A 52 -3.18 -15.16 35.72
N ILE A 53 -2.28 -14.19 35.97
CA ILE A 53 -1.03 -14.04 35.20
C ILE A 53 -0.22 -15.33 35.26
N SER A 54 -0.04 -15.88 36.47
CA SER A 54 0.68 -17.13 36.70
C SER A 54 0.00 -18.33 36.04
N ALA A 55 -1.32 -18.49 36.23
CA ALA A 55 -2.08 -19.60 35.67
C ALA A 55 -2.06 -19.64 34.13
N ARG A 56 -1.93 -18.47 33.49
CA ARG A 56 -1.83 -18.34 32.02
C ARG A 56 -0.39 -18.33 31.50
N GLY A 57 0.62 -18.31 32.38
CA GLY A 57 2.03 -18.26 32.00
C GLY A 57 2.41 -16.98 31.24
N LEU A 58 1.79 -15.84 31.56
CA LEU A 58 2.03 -14.57 30.84
C LEU A 58 3.32 -13.89 31.30
N THR A 59 4.11 -13.38 30.36
CA THR A 59 5.28 -12.54 30.68
C THR A 59 4.86 -11.10 31.01
N PRO A 60 5.73 -10.31 31.67
CA PRO A 60 5.47 -8.89 31.90
C PRO A 60 5.18 -8.09 30.62
N GLU A 61 5.84 -8.45 29.51
CA GLU A 61 5.62 -7.85 28.19
C GLU A 61 4.22 -8.21 27.66
N ASN A 62 3.77 -9.47 27.81
CA ASN A 62 2.42 -9.86 27.43
C ASN A 62 1.35 -9.09 28.22
N VAL A 63 1.56 -8.93 29.54
CA VAL A 63 0.64 -8.18 30.39
C VAL A 63 0.60 -6.71 29.97
N THR A 64 1.77 -6.10 29.73
CA THR A 64 1.86 -4.71 29.27
C THR A 64 1.19 -4.51 27.91
N ALA A 65 1.44 -5.40 26.95
CA ALA A 65 0.82 -5.35 25.63
C ALA A 65 -0.70 -5.50 25.71
N ALA A 66 -1.20 -6.45 26.53
CA ALA A 66 -2.63 -6.63 26.75
C ALA A 66 -3.29 -5.39 27.37
N LEU A 67 -2.64 -4.74 28.33
CA LEU A 67 -3.17 -3.51 28.94
C LEU A 67 -3.20 -2.32 27.97
N LYS A 68 -2.30 -2.27 26.98
CA LYS A 68 -2.28 -1.22 25.95
C LYS A 68 -3.43 -1.35 24.93
N THR A 69 -3.98 -2.55 24.73
CA THR A 69 -5.00 -2.82 23.71
C THR A 69 -6.37 -3.23 24.27
N TYR A 70 -6.44 -3.59 25.55
CA TYR A 70 -7.68 -4.01 26.18
C TYR A 70 -8.71 -2.88 26.29
N MET A 71 -9.89 -3.12 25.72
CA MET A 71 -11.05 -2.25 25.87
C MET A 71 -12.16 -2.98 26.65
N PRO A 72 -12.59 -2.47 27.83
CA PRO A 72 -13.63 -3.12 28.61
C PRO A 72 -15.01 -2.98 27.97
N SER A 73 -15.94 -3.84 28.39
CA SER A 73 -17.33 -3.78 27.93
C SER A 73 -17.95 -2.42 28.24
N GLY A 74 -18.69 -1.87 27.27
CA GLY A 74 -19.33 -0.55 27.38
C GLY A 74 -18.42 0.64 27.06
N GLN A 75 -17.13 0.42 26.75
CA GLN A 75 -16.24 1.45 26.23
C GLN A 75 -16.08 1.35 24.72
N TYR A 76 -15.97 2.50 24.06
CA TYR A 76 -15.73 2.59 22.62
C TYR A 76 -14.24 2.60 22.32
N ASP A 77 -13.87 1.90 21.26
CA ASP A 77 -12.56 2.06 20.63
C ASP A 77 -12.40 3.52 20.16
N PRO A 78 -11.24 4.16 20.38
CA PRO A 78 -11.00 5.55 19.97
C PRO A 78 -10.93 5.72 18.44
N PHE A 79 -10.61 4.66 17.69
CA PHE A 79 -10.54 4.71 16.23
C PHE A 79 -11.32 3.56 15.59
N LEU A 80 -11.78 3.79 14.37
CA LEU A 80 -12.31 2.77 13.46
C LEU A 80 -11.35 2.61 12.29
N MET A 81 -11.02 1.36 11.97
CA MET A 81 -10.30 1.00 10.75
C MET A 81 -11.30 0.40 9.76
N PHE A 82 -11.31 0.93 8.53
CA PHE A 82 -12.03 0.37 7.41
C PHE A 82 -11.08 -0.52 6.61
N ALA A 83 -11.08 -1.81 6.94
CA ALA A 83 -10.18 -2.79 6.33
C ALA A 83 -10.82 -3.37 5.07
N SER A 84 -10.02 -3.50 4.01
CA SER A 84 -10.40 -4.28 2.84
C SER A 84 -10.67 -5.75 3.21
N GLY A 85 -11.67 -6.37 2.58
CA GLY A 85 -11.91 -7.81 2.63
C GLY A 85 -11.06 -8.62 1.64
N GLY A 86 -10.24 -7.96 0.81
CA GLY A 86 -9.52 -8.61 -0.28
C GLY A 86 -10.49 -9.35 -1.21
N HIS A 87 -10.12 -10.59 -1.52
CA HIS A 87 -10.83 -11.54 -2.36
C HIS A 87 -12.23 -11.91 -1.88
N SER A 88 -12.63 -11.51 -0.67
CA SER A 88 -14.00 -11.69 -0.20
C SER A 88 -14.95 -10.65 -0.81
N GLY A 89 -14.46 -9.46 -1.16
CA GLY A 89 -15.21 -8.40 -1.84
C GLY A 89 -16.08 -7.51 -0.94
N GLN A 90 -15.82 -7.49 0.37
CA GLN A 90 -16.50 -6.63 1.37
C GLN A 90 -15.53 -5.61 1.97
N VAL A 91 -16.05 -4.73 2.81
CA VAL A 91 -15.25 -3.91 3.74
C VAL A 91 -15.58 -4.29 5.18
N HIS A 92 -14.55 -4.39 6.03
CA HIS A 92 -14.66 -4.70 7.44
C HIS A 92 -14.41 -3.45 8.29
N VAL A 93 -15.30 -3.19 9.26
CA VAL A 93 -15.14 -2.12 10.25
C VAL A 93 -14.56 -2.72 11.52
N VAL A 94 -13.36 -2.31 11.88
CA VAL A 94 -12.60 -2.85 13.02
C VAL A 94 -12.38 -1.74 14.05
N GLY A 95 -12.67 -2.02 15.33
CA GLY A 95 -12.35 -1.09 16.42
C GLY A 95 -10.87 -1.18 16.81
N VAL A 96 -10.19 -0.04 16.95
CA VAL A 96 -8.78 0.02 17.37
C VAL A 96 -8.67 0.76 18.71
N PRO A 97 -8.02 0.18 19.75
CA PRO A 97 -7.05 -0.91 19.67
C PRO A 97 -7.58 -2.31 20.01
N SER A 98 -8.88 -2.50 20.24
CA SER A 98 -9.41 -3.82 20.62
C SER A 98 -9.30 -4.88 19.52
N MET A 99 -9.16 -4.44 18.26
CA MET A 99 -9.13 -5.23 17.04
C MET A 99 -10.37 -6.11 16.85
N ARG A 100 -11.51 -5.71 17.42
CA ARG A 100 -12.78 -6.41 17.25
C ARG A 100 -13.41 -6.04 15.91
N LEU A 101 -13.87 -7.03 15.16
CA LEU A 101 -14.75 -6.81 14.01
C LEU A 101 -16.11 -6.31 14.51
N LEU A 102 -16.48 -5.10 14.11
CA LEU A 102 -17.72 -4.43 14.51
C LEU A 102 -18.82 -4.57 13.46
N ARG A 103 -18.44 -4.56 12.17
CA ARG A 103 -19.37 -4.67 11.04
C ARG A 103 -18.69 -5.20 9.79
N THR A 104 -19.44 -5.90 8.95
CA THR A 104 -19.08 -6.23 7.56
C THR A 104 -20.05 -5.50 6.64
N ILE A 105 -19.52 -4.59 5.83
CA ILE A 105 -20.25 -3.83 4.82
C ILE A 105 -20.24 -4.65 3.53
N GLY A 106 -21.43 -5.04 3.03
CA GLY A 106 -21.54 -5.69 1.73
C GLY A 106 -21.18 -4.71 0.62
N VAL A 107 -20.31 -5.13 -0.33
CA VAL A 107 -19.87 -4.29 -1.45
C VAL A 107 -20.06 -5.02 -2.78
N PHE A 108 -19.06 -5.80 -3.23
CA PHE A 108 -19.08 -6.45 -4.54
C PHE A 108 -19.60 -7.89 -4.50
N THR A 109 -19.67 -8.47 -3.30
CA THR A 109 -20.15 -9.83 -3.07
C THR A 109 -21.47 -9.79 -2.29
N PRO A 110 -22.54 -10.46 -2.78
CA PRO A 110 -23.79 -10.60 -2.03
C PRO A 110 -23.61 -11.33 -0.69
N GLU A 111 -24.30 -10.85 0.37
CA GLU A 111 -24.18 -11.36 1.73
C GLU A 111 -25.53 -11.92 2.23
N PRO A 112 -25.79 -13.24 2.07
CA PRO A 112 -27.11 -13.82 2.33
C PRO A 112 -27.54 -13.77 3.80
N TRP A 113 -26.60 -13.70 4.74
CA TRP A 113 -26.91 -13.65 6.18
C TRP A 113 -27.49 -12.30 6.63
N GLN A 114 -27.17 -11.21 5.91
CA GLN A 114 -27.76 -9.88 6.11
C GLN A 114 -28.75 -9.48 4.99
N GLY A 115 -28.89 -10.30 3.95
CA GLY A 115 -29.80 -10.07 2.83
C GLY A 115 -29.27 -9.11 1.74
N TYR A 116 -28.03 -8.62 1.87
CA TYR A 116 -27.41 -7.73 0.89
C TYR A 116 -27.20 -8.45 -0.45
N GLY A 117 -27.68 -7.86 -1.54
CA GLY A 117 -27.68 -8.45 -2.89
C GLY A 117 -28.80 -9.46 -3.14
N TYR A 118 -29.78 -9.59 -2.25
CA TYR A 118 -30.89 -10.53 -2.39
C TYR A 118 -32.26 -9.86 -2.25
N GLY A 119 -33.01 -9.79 -3.35
CA GLY A 119 -34.44 -9.45 -3.35
C GLY A 119 -34.77 -7.96 -3.23
N ASP A 120 -33.81 -7.10 -2.89
CA ASP A 120 -33.97 -5.65 -2.97
C ASP A 120 -33.74 -5.16 -4.41
N ILE A 121 -34.68 -4.34 -4.92
CA ILE A 121 -34.64 -3.84 -6.30
C ILE A 121 -33.51 -2.84 -6.49
N GLY A 122 -33.28 -1.95 -5.52
CA GLY A 122 -32.23 -0.93 -5.61
C GLY A 122 -30.83 -1.55 -5.59
N GLN A 123 -30.62 -2.56 -4.75
CA GLN A 123 -29.37 -3.32 -4.75
C GLN A 123 -29.21 -4.12 -6.05
N ALA A 124 -30.27 -4.74 -6.58
CA ALA A 124 -30.20 -5.45 -7.85
C ALA A 124 -29.81 -4.52 -9.01
N GLU A 125 -30.36 -3.30 -9.04
CA GLU A 125 -29.97 -2.25 -10.00
C GLU A 125 -28.52 -1.82 -9.80
N MET A 126 -28.07 -1.60 -8.56
CA MET A 126 -26.69 -1.25 -8.24
C MET A 126 -25.68 -2.35 -8.65
N PHE A 127 -26.00 -3.62 -8.44
CA PHE A 127 -25.16 -4.72 -8.92
C PHE A 127 -25.08 -4.74 -10.44
N ALA A 128 -26.20 -4.48 -11.13
CA ALA A 128 -26.23 -4.42 -12.59
C ALA A 128 -25.42 -3.24 -13.16
N GLU A 129 -25.30 -2.10 -12.44
CA GLU A 129 -24.37 -1.01 -12.79
C GLU A 129 -22.89 -1.47 -12.79
N GLY A 130 -22.57 -2.51 -12.01
CA GLY A 130 -21.26 -3.14 -11.93
C GLY A 130 -21.03 -4.32 -12.88
N ASP A 131 -21.97 -4.63 -13.77
CA ASP A 131 -21.85 -5.76 -14.69
C ASP A 131 -20.74 -5.53 -15.73
N VAL A 132 -20.06 -6.61 -16.10
CA VAL A 132 -18.92 -6.56 -17.03
C VAL A 132 -19.35 -7.11 -18.37
N LEU A 133 -19.33 -6.27 -19.42
CA LEU A 133 -19.70 -6.67 -20.78
C LEU A 133 -21.07 -7.38 -20.86
N GLY A 134 -22.04 -6.94 -20.04
CA GLY A 134 -23.38 -7.51 -19.95
C GLY A 134 -23.47 -8.85 -19.20
N SER A 135 -22.40 -9.25 -18.51
CA SER A 135 -22.38 -10.43 -17.63
C SER A 135 -22.43 -10.01 -16.17
N SER A 136 -23.32 -10.64 -15.41
CA SER A 136 -23.47 -10.34 -13.99
C SER A 136 -22.31 -10.84 -13.15
N VAL A 137 -21.79 -9.96 -12.29
CA VAL A 137 -20.64 -10.24 -11.43
C VAL A 137 -21.00 -10.09 -9.96
N THR A 138 -20.86 -11.18 -9.21
CA THR A 138 -21.27 -11.31 -7.80
C THR A 138 -20.11 -11.60 -6.86
N TRP A 139 -18.90 -11.26 -7.27
CA TRP A 139 -17.67 -11.36 -6.50
C TRP A 139 -16.79 -10.17 -6.82
N GLY A 140 -15.83 -9.86 -5.96
CA GLY A 140 -14.82 -8.83 -6.22
C GLY A 140 -13.59 -9.05 -5.35
N ASP A 141 -12.57 -8.23 -5.60
CA ASP A 141 -11.33 -8.20 -4.85
C ASP A 141 -11.09 -6.76 -4.40
N THR A 142 -11.50 -6.42 -3.17
CA THR A 142 -11.33 -5.09 -2.61
C THR A 142 -9.86 -4.85 -2.24
N HIS A 143 -9.27 -3.69 -2.52
CA HIS A 143 -7.87 -3.42 -2.13
C HIS A 143 -7.73 -2.18 -1.25
N HIS A 144 -8.12 -1.00 -1.72
CA HIS A 144 -7.83 0.26 -1.03
C HIS A 144 -9.12 1.03 -0.70
N PRO A 145 -9.65 0.85 0.53
CA PRO A 145 -10.67 1.72 1.08
C PRO A 145 -10.08 3.10 1.37
N ALA A 146 -10.63 4.17 0.79
CA ALA A 146 -10.25 5.54 1.12
C ALA A 146 -11.45 6.32 1.66
N LEU A 147 -11.21 7.05 2.74
CA LEU A 147 -12.18 7.92 3.38
C LEU A 147 -12.27 9.25 2.65
N SER A 148 -13.46 9.84 2.62
CA SER A 148 -13.60 11.23 2.17
C SER A 148 -12.87 12.21 3.10
N GLU A 149 -12.39 13.29 2.49
CA GLU A 149 -11.57 14.32 3.09
C GLU A 149 -12.13 15.72 2.82
N THR A 150 -12.06 16.58 3.82
CA THR A 150 -12.25 18.02 3.69
C THR A 150 -10.96 18.72 4.10
N ALA A 151 -10.38 19.51 3.20
CA ALA A 151 -9.08 20.17 3.37
C ALA A 151 -7.94 19.22 3.82
N GLY A 152 -7.94 17.98 3.32
CA GLY A 152 -6.90 16.99 3.62
C GLY A 152 -7.10 16.23 4.92
N SER A 153 -8.23 16.40 5.61
CA SER A 153 -8.57 15.68 6.84
C SER A 153 -9.83 14.85 6.65
N TYR A 154 -9.87 13.64 7.21
CA TYR A 154 -11.05 12.78 7.13
C TYR A 154 -12.29 13.45 7.73
N ASP A 155 -13.38 13.46 6.98
CA ASP A 155 -14.67 14.03 7.43
C ASP A 155 -15.68 12.96 7.87
N GLY A 156 -15.40 11.68 7.58
CA GLY A 156 -16.20 10.54 8.01
C GLY A 156 -17.57 10.44 7.32
N GLU A 157 -17.76 11.08 6.17
CA GLU A 157 -19.03 11.03 5.44
C GLU A 157 -19.12 9.82 4.49
N TRP A 158 -18.06 9.56 3.73
CA TRP A 158 -18.03 8.57 2.66
C TRP A 158 -16.79 7.70 2.72
N LEU A 159 -16.91 6.51 2.14
CA LEU A 159 -15.80 5.60 1.89
C LEU A 159 -15.89 5.11 0.44
N PHE A 160 -14.75 5.09 -0.25
CA PHE A 160 -14.60 4.53 -1.59
C PHE A 160 -13.76 3.29 -1.51
N VAL A 161 -14.03 2.28 -2.34
CA VAL A 161 -13.18 1.09 -2.42
C VAL A 161 -13.19 0.55 -3.83
N ASN A 162 -12.01 0.16 -4.32
CA ASN A 162 -11.86 -0.41 -5.65
C ASN A 162 -12.10 -1.92 -5.66
N ASP A 163 -12.39 -2.46 -6.84
CA ASP A 163 -12.34 -3.87 -7.18
C ASP A 163 -11.27 -4.11 -8.24
N LYS A 164 -10.15 -4.66 -7.79
CA LYS A 164 -9.00 -5.01 -8.64
C LYS A 164 -9.39 -5.94 -9.79
N ALA A 165 -10.28 -6.89 -9.53
CA ALA A 165 -10.54 -7.98 -10.45
C ALA A 165 -11.35 -7.56 -11.68
N GLN A 166 -12.16 -6.50 -11.56
CA GLN A 166 -13.09 -6.08 -12.62
C GLN A 166 -13.07 -4.57 -12.91
N SER A 167 -12.16 -3.79 -12.34
CA SER A 167 -12.15 -2.31 -12.41
C SER A 167 -13.50 -1.70 -12.11
N ARG A 168 -13.88 -1.77 -10.84
CA ARG A 168 -15.10 -1.14 -10.33
C ARG A 168 -14.75 -0.31 -9.11
N ILE A 169 -15.43 0.82 -8.94
CA ILE A 169 -15.38 1.61 -7.71
C ILE A 169 -16.74 1.53 -7.02
N ALA A 170 -16.74 1.30 -5.71
CA ALA A 170 -17.93 1.42 -4.89
C ALA A 170 -17.91 2.70 -4.05
N VAL A 171 -19.09 3.28 -3.84
CA VAL A 171 -19.32 4.40 -2.91
C VAL A 171 -20.12 3.88 -1.72
N ILE A 172 -19.63 4.11 -0.51
CA ILE A 172 -20.25 3.69 0.75
C ILE A 172 -20.55 4.94 1.58
N ASP A 173 -21.77 5.04 2.09
CA ASP A 173 -22.18 6.10 3.03
C ASP A 173 -21.87 5.66 4.45
N LEU A 174 -21.07 6.42 5.18
CA LEU A 174 -20.66 6.06 6.55
C LEU A 174 -21.68 6.46 7.60
N ARG A 175 -22.76 7.17 7.23
CA ARG A 175 -23.87 7.49 8.15
C ARG A 175 -24.72 6.26 8.44
N ASP A 176 -24.84 5.35 7.47
CA ASP A 176 -25.59 4.10 7.61
C ASP A 176 -24.77 2.83 7.29
N PHE A 177 -23.52 2.98 6.85
CA PHE A 177 -22.58 1.90 6.53
C PHE A 177 -23.10 0.96 5.43
N GLU A 178 -23.68 1.54 4.38
CA GLU A 178 -24.24 0.83 3.22
C GLU A 178 -23.62 1.33 1.91
N THR A 179 -23.40 0.40 0.98
CA THR A 179 -22.98 0.71 -0.39
C THR A 179 -24.13 1.37 -1.15
N LYS A 180 -23.85 2.51 -1.78
CA LYS A 180 -24.82 3.36 -2.50
C LYS A 180 -24.71 3.28 -4.01
N GLN A 181 -23.55 2.89 -4.50
CA GLN A 181 -23.23 2.85 -5.91
C GLN A 181 -22.07 1.88 -6.17
N ILE A 182 -22.14 1.20 -7.31
CA ILE A 182 -21.02 0.50 -7.92
C ILE A 182 -20.89 1.04 -9.34
N VAL A 183 -19.70 1.50 -9.71
CA VAL A 183 -19.42 2.01 -11.05
C VAL A 183 -18.42 1.08 -11.71
N LYS A 184 -18.78 0.51 -12.86
CA LYS A 184 -17.84 -0.19 -13.73
C LYS A 184 -17.07 0.80 -14.59
N ASN A 185 -15.74 0.73 -14.56
CA ASN A 185 -14.92 1.51 -15.48
C ASN A 185 -15.16 1.06 -16.94
N PRO A 186 -15.56 1.95 -17.86
CA PRO A 186 -15.94 1.57 -19.22
C PRO A 186 -14.75 1.23 -20.12
N ILE A 187 -13.52 1.52 -19.69
CA ILE A 187 -12.32 1.36 -20.51
C ILE A 187 -11.26 0.44 -19.88
N ALA A 188 -11.30 0.20 -18.56
CA ALA A 188 -10.39 -0.70 -17.83
C ALA A 188 -11.00 -2.10 -17.56
N MET A 189 -10.15 -3.14 -17.56
CA MET A 189 -10.53 -4.53 -17.19
C MET A 189 -9.84 -5.04 -15.92
N ASN A 190 -8.83 -4.32 -15.44
CA ASN A 190 -8.16 -4.56 -14.16
C ASN A 190 -7.87 -3.22 -13.47
N ASP A 191 -7.71 -3.26 -12.16
CA ASP A 191 -7.50 -2.08 -11.30
C ASP A 191 -6.48 -2.46 -10.21
N HIS A 192 -5.79 -1.47 -9.68
CA HIS A 192 -5.09 -1.62 -8.41
C HIS A 192 -4.90 -0.26 -7.74
N GLY A 193 -4.39 0.74 -8.48
CA GLY A 193 -3.97 2.04 -7.95
C GLY A 193 -5.09 2.99 -7.53
N GLY A 194 -6.27 2.48 -7.18
CA GLY A 194 -7.40 3.21 -6.58
C GLY A 194 -7.93 2.48 -5.34
N ALA A 195 -8.85 3.04 -4.55
CA ALA A 195 -9.65 4.23 -4.80
C ALA A 195 -9.17 5.41 -3.94
N PHE A 196 -8.16 6.18 -4.36
CA PHE A 196 -7.66 7.32 -3.59
C PHE A 196 -8.50 8.58 -3.84
N VAL A 197 -8.49 9.55 -2.93
CA VAL A 197 -9.29 10.79 -3.08
C VAL A 197 -8.43 12.04 -3.00
N THR A 198 -8.87 13.08 -3.70
CA THR A 198 -8.31 14.43 -3.53
C THR A 198 -8.65 15.02 -2.15
N PRO A 199 -7.92 16.03 -1.65
CA PRO A 199 -8.08 16.58 -0.29
C PRO A 199 -9.48 17.14 0.05
N ASN A 200 -10.33 17.39 -0.95
CA ASN A 200 -11.73 17.81 -0.76
C ASN A 200 -12.74 16.78 -1.32
N THR A 201 -12.25 15.61 -1.73
CA THR A 201 -13.01 14.52 -2.37
C THR A 201 -13.81 15.02 -3.58
N GLU A 202 -13.18 15.87 -4.40
CA GLU A 202 -13.77 16.28 -5.67
C GLU A 202 -13.62 15.17 -6.72
N TRP A 203 -12.51 14.43 -6.61
CA TRP A 203 -12.13 13.33 -7.50
C TRP A 203 -11.78 12.08 -6.69
N VAL A 204 -12.27 10.93 -7.17
CA VAL A 204 -11.82 9.58 -6.79
C VAL A 204 -10.94 9.04 -7.92
N ILE A 205 -9.75 8.57 -7.58
CA ILE A 205 -8.71 8.16 -8.52
C ILE A 205 -8.74 6.63 -8.64
N GLU A 206 -8.89 6.13 -9.85
CA GLU A 206 -8.86 4.70 -10.18
C GLU A 206 -7.72 4.44 -11.19
N GLY A 207 -6.66 3.78 -10.74
CA GLY A 207 -5.55 3.36 -11.58
C GLY A 207 -5.68 1.90 -12.03
N GLY A 208 -5.42 1.62 -13.31
CA GLY A 208 -5.19 0.24 -13.76
C GLY A 208 -3.94 -0.36 -13.09
N GLN A 209 -3.75 -1.68 -13.17
CA GLN A 209 -2.45 -2.29 -12.82
C GLN A 209 -1.68 -2.77 -14.04
N TYR A 210 -2.36 -3.51 -14.91
CA TYR A 210 -1.77 -4.13 -16.07
C TYR A 210 -2.24 -3.37 -17.30
N ALA A 211 -1.29 -3.02 -18.17
CA ALA A 211 -1.63 -2.53 -19.49
C ALA A 211 -2.56 -3.53 -20.18
N ALA A 212 -3.57 -3.01 -20.87
CA ALA A 212 -4.52 -3.82 -21.60
C ALA A 212 -5.07 -3.03 -22.80
N PRO A 213 -5.59 -3.71 -23.83
CA PRO A 213 -6.48 -3.07 -24.79
C PRO A 213 -7.75 -2.58 -24.05
N PRO A 214 -8.39 -1.49 -24.51
CA PRO A 214 -9.63 -1.01 -23.90
C PRO A 214 -10.71 -2.10 -23.84
N VAL A 215 -11.55 -2.04 -22.81
CA VAL A 215 -12.71 -2.95 -22.62
C VAL A 215 -13.49 -3.13 -23.93
N GLY A 216 -13.77 -4.39 -24.28
CA GLY A 216 -14.50 -4.75 -25.49
C GLY A 216 -13.67 -4.77 -26.79
N SER A 217 -12.37 -4.48 -26.71
CA SER A 217 -11.43 -4.61 -27.83
C SER A 217 -10.45 -5.78 -27.66
N TYR A 218 -9.69 -6.08 -28.71
CA TYR A 218 -8.65 -7.11 -28.70
C TYR A 218 -7.40 -6.61 -29.45
N ALA A 219 -6.22 -6.90 -28.89
CA ALA A 219 -4.94 -6.75 -29.57
C ALA A 219 -4.04 -7.93 -29.21
N GLY A 220 -3.22 -8.37 -30.16
CA GLY A 220 -2.23 -9.43 -29.93
C GLY A 220 -1.12 -8.95 -28.99
N ILE A 221 -0.41 -9.90 -28.36
CA ILE A 221 0.75 -9.59 -27.51
C ILE A 221 1.94 -9.08 -28.34
N ASP A 222 1.98 -9.41 -29.63
CA ASP A 222 2.92 -8.89 -30.62
C ASP A 222 2.68 -7.40 -30.94
N GLU A 223 1.54 -6.84 -30.50
CA GLU A 223 1.17 -5.43 -30.65
C GLU A 223 1.21 -4.69 -29.30
N TYR A 224 1.92 -5.22 -28.30
CA TYR A 224 1.93 -4.69 -26.92
C TYR A 224 2.35 -3.22 -26.87
N ASN A 225 3.42 -2.85 -27.56
CA ASN A 225 3.92 -1.47 -27.51
C ASN A 225 2.98 -0.50 -28.24
N GLU A 226 2.27 -0.98 -29.26
CA GLU A 226 1.50 -0.16 -30.18
C GLU A 226 0.05 0.02 -29.73
N LYS A 227 -0.58 -1.01 -29.16
CA LYS A 227 -2.03 -1.05 -28.90
C LYS A 227 -2.43 -1.22 -27.44
N TRP A 228 -1.54 -1.73 -26.59
CA TRP A 228 -1.84 -1.86 -25.17
C TRP A 228 -1.55 -0.55 -24.48
N ARG A 229 -2.34 -0.18 -23.46
CA ARG A 229 -2.17 1.06 -22.73
C ARG A 229 -2.41 0.85 -21.24
N GLY A 230 -1.69 1.61 -20.43
CA GLY A 230 -2.09 1.88 -19.06
C GLY A 230 -3.13 3.00 -19.03
N MET A 231 -3.74 3.23 -17.88
CA MET A 231 -4.65 4.36 -17.71
C MET A 231 -4.85 4.73 -16.24
N ILE A 232 -5.27 5.97 -16.03
CA ILE A 232 -5.84 6.44 -14.77
C ILE A 232 -7.17 7.13 -15.09
N THR A 233 -8.20 6.82 -14.31
CA THR A 233 -9.53 7.44 -14.39
C THR A 233 -9.76 8.31 -13.16
N PHE A 234 -10.31 9.50 -13.39
CA PHE A 234 -10.69 10.47 -12.38
C PHE A 234 -12.21 10.56 -12.35
N TRP A 235 -12.81 9.99 -11.31
CA TRP A 235 -14.25 9.96 -11.09
C TRP A 235 -14.69 11.20 -10.34
N LYS A 236 -15.55 12.01 -10.96
CA LYS A 236 -16.14 13.18 -10.30
C LYS A 236 -17.10 12.70 -9.22
N PHE A 237 -16.91 13.16 -7.99
CA PHE A 237 -17.81 12.83 -6.89
C PHE A 237 -18.72 14.02 -6.53
N ASP A 238 -20.02 13.76 -6.47
CA ASP A 238 -21.02 14.70 -5.99
C ASP A 238 -21.41 14.32 -4.56
N ARG A 239 -20.89 15.08 -3.59
CA ARG A 239 -21.12 14.87 -2.15
C ARG A 239 -22.59 14.99 -1.75
N GLU A 240 -23.34 15.91 -2.37
CA GLU A 240 -24.75 16.12 -2.02
C GLU A 240 -25.61 14.95 -2.48
N LYS A 241 -25.30 14.40 -3.67
CA LYS A 241 -25.98 13.21 -4.20
C LYS A 241 -25.45 11.90 -3.61
N GLY A 242 -24.23 11.91 -3.06
CA GLY A 242 -23.57 10.71 -2.56
C GLY A 242 -23.20 9.73 -3.67
N ARG A 243 -22.83 10.25 -4.85
CA ARG A 243 -22.59 9.44 -6.05
C ARG A 243 -21.47 10.00 -6.91
N ILE A 244 -20.73 9.09 -7.54
CA ILE A 244 -19.89 9.38 -8.70
C ILE A 244 -20.78 9.78 -9.87
N ILE A 245 -20.33 10.76 -10.66
CA ILE A 245 -20.97 11.27 -11.88
C ILE A 245 -20.14 10.88 -13.11
N PRO A 246 -20.39 9.72 -13.74
CA PRO A 246 -19.59 9.22 -14.87
C PRO A 246 -19.52 10.20 -16.05
N GLU A 247 -20.55 11.00 -16.26
CA GLU A 247 -20.64 11.96 -17.36
C GLU A 247 -19.70 13.16 -17.19
N GLU A 248 -19.36 13.51 -15.94
CA GLU A 248 -18.41 14.56 -15.57
C GLU A 248 -17.00 14.01 -15.30
N SER A 249 -16.84 12.69 -15.42
CA SER A 249 -15.58 11.98 -15.19
C SER A 249 -14.76 11.85 -16.47
N PHE A 250 -13.44 11.66 -16.33
CA PHE A 250 -12.52 11.53 -17.45
C PHE A 250 -11.38 10.57 -17.14
N ALA A 251 -10.70 10.10 -18.19
CA ALA A 251 -9.54 9.24 -18.08
C ALA A 251 -8.37 9.78 -18.90
N MET A 252 -7.16 9.44 -18.46
CA MET A 252 -5.90 9.70 -19.16
C MET A 252 -5.28 8.39 -19.63
N GLU A 253 -4.87 8.37 -20.89
CA GLU A 253 -4.05 7.30 -21.46
C GLU A 253 -2.61 7.36 -20.94
N LEU A 254 -2.06 6.20 -20.56
CA LEU A 254 -0.66 6.06 -20.19
C LEU A 254 0.05 5.07 -21.11
N PRO A 255 1.40 5.12 -21.20
CA PRO A 255 2.18 4.06 -21.80
C PRO A 255 1.84 2.68 -21.21
N PRO A 256 2.11 1.56 -21.93
CA PRO A 256 1.82 0.20 -21.47
C PRO A 256 2.77 -0.31 -20.37
N TYR A 257 3.06 0.54 -19.40
CA TYR A 257 3.67 0.19 -18.13
C TYR A 257 2.62 -0.38 -17.20
N TRP A 258 3.07 -1.02 -16.12
CA TRP A 258 2.17 -1.50 -15.10
C TRP A 258 2.11 -0.49 -13.96
N GLN A 259 1.04 0.29 -13.90
CA GLN A 259 0.81 1.19 -12.78
C GLN A 259 0.60 0.37 -11.50
N ASP A 260 0.94 0.91 -10.33
CA ASP A 260 0.77 0.17 -9.08
C ASP A 260 -0.14 0.91 -8.10
N LEU A 261 0.39 1.81 -7.27
CA LEU A 261 -0.36 2.65 -6.35
C LEU A 261 -0.33 4.10 -6.79
N CYS A 262 -1.38 4.82 -6.40
CA CYS A 262 -1.48 6.26 -6.57
C CYS A 262 -1.65 6.93 -5.21
N ASP A 263 -1.35 8.21 -5.13
CA ASP A 263 -1.77 9.09 -4.04
C ASP A 263 -2.02 10.50 -4.58
N SER A 264 -2.92 11.23 -3.92
CA SER A 264 -3.20 12.63 -4.24
C SER A 264 -2.27 13.53 -3.44
N GLY A 265 -1.68 14.51 -4.13
CA GLY A 265 -1.05 15.64 -3.47
C GLY A 265 -2.03 16.38 -2.56
N LYS A 266 -1.49 16.94 -1.48
CA LYS A 266 -2.22 17.68 -0.44
C LYS A 266 -1.43 18.92 -0.05
N LEU A 267 -2.10 19.93 0.50
CA LEU A 267 -1.48 21.22 0.86
C LEU A 267 -0.60 21.79 -0.28
N VAL A 268 0.73 21.78 -0.14
CA VAL A 268 1.63 22.39 -1.13
C VAL A 268 1.62 21.66 -2.48
N SER A 269 1.29 20.36 -2.50
CA SER A 269 1.15 19.55 -3.72
C SER A 269 -0.30 19.37 -4.17
N GLU A 270 -1.27 20.06 -3.55
CA GLU A 270 -2.67 19.93 -3.92
C GLU A 270 -2.92 20.25 -5.41
N GLY A 271 -3.59 19.33 -6.10
CA GLY A 271 -3.84 19.39 -7.54
C GLY A 271 -2.83 18.61 -8.38
N TRP A 272 -1.90 17.89 -7.74
CA TRP A 272 -1.01 16.93 -8.39
C TRP A 272 -1.33 15.50 -7.94
N ILE A 273 -1.13 14.54 -8.84
CA ILE A 273 -1.36 13.12 -8.59
C ILE A 273 -0.06 12.37 -8.88
N PHE A 274 0.26 11.41 -8.01
CA PHE A 274 1.48 10.63 -8.08
C PHE A 274 1.10 9.16 -8.18
N CYS A 275 1.53 8.47 -9.24
CA CYS A 275 1.27 7.04 -9.41
C CYS A 275 2.54 6.33 -9.83
N ASN A 276 3.01 5.38 -9.04
CA ASN A 276 4.22 4.64 -9.40
C ASN A 276 3.92 3.54 -10.43
N SER A 277 4.97 2.98 -11.00
CA SER A 277 4.86 1.87 -11.93
C SER A 277 5.98 0.86 -11.80
N PHE A 278 5.74 -0.32 -12.34
CA PHE A 278 6.72 -1.37 -12.54
C PHE A 278 6.54 -1.96 -13.94
N ASN A 279 7.45 -2.86 -14.34
CA ASN A 279 7.46 -3.41 -15.69
C ASN A 279 7.57 -2.32 -16.78
N THR A 280 8.39 -1.29 -16.56
CA THR A 280 8.71 -0.30 -17.60
C THR A 280 9.48 -0.89 -18.78
N GLU A 281 10.04 -2.08 -18.58
CA GLU A 281 10.58 -2.97 -19.60
C GLU A 281 9.53 -3.41 -20.62
N ARG A 282 8.25 -3.36 -20.25
CA ARG A 282 7.13 -3.87 -21.05
C ARG A 282 7.29 -5.35 -21.36
N ALA A 283 7.81 -6.11 -20.39
CA ALA A 283 7.99 -7.53 -20.52
C ALA A 283 6.64 -8.25 -20.56
N THR A 284 6.52 -9.20 -21.49
CA THR A 284 5.33 -10.02 -21.71
C THR A 284 5.59 -11.51 -21.48
N GLY A 285 6.75 -11.84 -20.88
CA GLY A 285 7.21 -13.22 -20.62
C GLY A 285 7.55 -14.00 -21.90
N GLY A 286 7.47 -15.34 -21.82
CA GLY A 286 7.66 -16.22 -22.98
C GLY A 286 8.67 -17.36 -22.82
N LEU A 287 8.88 -17.89 -21.61
CA LEU A 287 9.73 -19.08 -21.36
C LEU A 287 9.47 -20.19 -22.41
N GLY A 288 10.45 -20.41 -23.29
CA GLY A 288 10.40 -21.44 -24.34
C GLY A 288 9.58 -21.11 -25.60
N ALA A 289 8.98 -19.92 -25.70
CA ALA A 289 8.25 -19.49 -26.89
C ALA A 289 9.19 -18.99 -28.01
N VAL A 290 10.31 -18.36 -27.65
CA VAL A 290 11.37 -17.90 -28.57
C VAL A 290 12.73 -18.13 -27.90
N GLU A 291 13.75 -18.48 -28.68
CA GLU A 291 15.13 -18.60 -28.18
C GLU A 291 15.61 -17.26 -27.60
N GLY A 292 15.99 -17.25 -26.33
CA GLY A 292 16.40 -16.04 -25.59
C GLY A 292 15.29 -15.36 -24.78
N ALA A 293 14.04 -15.84 -24.83
CA ALA A 293 12.97 -15.32 -23.97
C ALA A 293 13.23 -15.63 -22.49
N VAL A 294 13.08 -14.62 -21.63
CA VAL A 294 13.25 -14.72 -20.17
C VAL A 294 11.92 -15.01 -19.46
N PRO A 295 11.94 -15.58 -18.25
CA PRO A 295 10.77 -15.62 -17.38
C PRO A 295 10.15 -14.24 -17.19
N PHE A 296 8.84 -14.19 -16.97
CA PHE A 296 8.11 -12.94 -16.83
C PHE A 296 8.69 -12.08 -15.71
N GLU A 297 8.97 -12.70 -14.56
CA GLU A 297 9.50 -12.06 -13.36
C GLU A 297 10.88 -11.44 -13.62
N SER A 298 11.74 -12.15 -14.34
CA SER A 298 13.07 -11.63 -14.69
C SER A 298 13.00 -10.55 -15.75
N GLY A 299 12.01 -10.59 -16.65
CA GLY A 299 11.81 -9.59 -17.69
C GLY A 299 11.28 -8.27 -17.14
N ALA A 300 10.31 -8.34 -16.22
CA ALA A 300 9.66 -7.18 -15.61
C ALA A 300 10.46 -6.54 -14.45
N SER A 301 11.73 -6.94 -14.30
CA SER A 301 12.64 -6.44 -13.27
C SER A 301 14.09 -6.31 -13.79
N GLN A 302 14.27 -6.11 -15.09
CA GLN A 302 15.60 -5.93 -15.69
C GLN A 302 16.14 -4.52 -15.49
N ASN A 303 15.26 -3.51 -15.56
CA ASN A 303 15.65 -2.12 -15.36
C ASN A 303 16.02 -1.90 -13.89
N ASP A 304 16.96 -0.98 -13.64
CA ASP A 304 17.30 -0.55 -12.28
C ASP A 304 16.28 0.46 -11.74
N MET A 305 15.54 1.13 -12.63
CA MET A 305 14.56 2.16 -12.32
C MET A 305 13.30 1.94 -13.17
N ASP A 306 12.14 2.12 -12.55
CA ASP A 306 10.85 2.28 -13.20
C ASP A 306 10.42 3.76 -13.14
N TYR A 307 9.12 4.08 -13.28
CA TYR A 307 8.66 5.48 -13.36
C TYR A 307 7.54 5.85 -12.39
N LEU A 308 7.78 6.91 -11.62
CA LEU A 308 6.75 7.67 -10.94
C LEU A 308 6.07 8.60 -11.94
N HIS A 309 4.76 8.43 -12.12
CA HIS A 309 3.92 9.31 -12.92
C HIS A 309 3.53 10.52 -12.08
N VAL A 310 3.87 11.71 -12.56
CA VAL A 310 3.56 13.00 -11.93
C VAL A 310 2.58 13.74 -12.83
N ILE A 311 1.35 13.92 -12.35
CA ILE A 311 0.22 14.41 -13.13
C ILE A 311 -0.30 15.73 -12.58
N ASP A 312 -0.39 16.76 -13.43
CA ASP A 312 -1.06 18.03 -13.11
C ASP A 312 -2.58 17.87 -13.30
N LEU A 313 -3.29 17.47 -12.24
CA LEU A 313 -4.73 17.23 -12.29
C LEU A 313 -5.52 18.51 -12.57
N LYS A 314 -5.07 19.66 -12.03
CA LYS A 314 -5.75 20.95 -12.24
C LYS A 314 -5.76 21.34 -13.71
N LYS A 315 -4.63 21.17 -14.40
CA LYS A 315 -4.53 21.44 -15.84
C LYS A 315 -5.23 20.35 -16.65
N LEU A 316 -5.10 19.10 -16.26
CA LEU A 316 -5.76 17.96 -16.90
C LEU A 316 -7.28 18.08 -16.89
N GLU A 317 -7.89 18.51 -15.78
CA GLU A 317 -9.34 18.74 -15.68
C GLU A 317 -9.81 19.76 -16.73
N GLN A 318 -9.08 20.87 -16.88
CA GLN A 318 -9.40 21.91 -17.87
C GLN A 318 -9.30 21.38 -19.31
N VAL A 319 -8.24 20.62 -19.60
CA VAL A 319 -8.03 19.99 -20.91
C VAL A 319 -9.12 18.95 -21.18
N ALA A 320 -9.45 18.10 -20.21
CA ALA A 320 -10.47 17.07 -20.33
C ALA A 320 -11.86 17.68 -20.58
N ALA A 321 -12.20 18.79 -19.93
CA ALA A 321 -13.47 19.50 -20.14
C ALA A 321 -13.58 20.14 -21.53
N ALA A 322 -12.46 20.58 -22.11
CA ALA A 322 -12.40 21.14 -23.46
C ALA A 322 -12.27 20.08 -24.57
N ASN A 323 -11.92 18.85 -24.19
CA ASN A 323 -11.67 17.75 -25.12
C ASN A 323 -12.98 17.14 -25.62
N THR A 324 -13.02 16.76 -26.90
CA THR A 324 -14.16 16.07 -27.52
C THR A 324 -13.94 14.57 -27.68
N ASN A 325 -12.75 14.07 -27.40
CA ASN A 325 -12.41 12.65 -27.52
C ASN A 325 -13.13 11.84 -26.44
N LYS A 326 -13.77 10.76 -26.89
CA LYS A 326 -14.47 9.80 -26.04
C LYS A 326 -13.95 8.40 -26.33
N LEU A 327 -13.76 7.60 -25.29
CA LEU A 327 -13.48 6.16 -25.41
C LEU A 327 -14.53 5.41 -24.59
N ASN A 328 -15.32 4.55 -25.23
CA ASN A 328 -16.48 3.89 -24.58
C ASN A 328 -17.39 4.84 -23.78
N GLY A 329 -17.55 6.09 -24.25
CA GLY A 329 -18.42 7.11 -23.65
C GLY A 329 -17.77 8.04 -22.62
N ILE A 330 -16.64 7.67 -22.02
CA ILE A 330 -15.92 8.54 -21.05
C ILE A 330 -15.04 9.56 -21.79
N ASN A 331 -14.87 10.76 -21.23
CA ASN A 331 -13.89 11.74 -21.71
C ASN A 331 -12.49 11.12 -21.65
N TYR A 332 -11.75 11.20 -22.75
CA TYR A 332 -10.48 10.50 -22.88
C TYR A 332 -9.36 11.42 -23.38
N VAL A 333 -8.40 11.70 -22.50
CA VAL A 333 -7.20 12.46 -22.81
C VAL A 333 -6.14 11.50 -23.33
N THR A 334 -5.78 11.63 -24.60
CA THR A 334 -4.78 10.77 -25.25
C THR A 334 -3.38 11.11 -24.77
N MET A 335 -2.44 10.18 -24.92
CA MET A 335 -1.04 10.40 -24.59
C MET A 335 -0.43 11.55 -25.40
N GLU A 336 -0.80 11.69 -26.68
CA GLU A 336 -0.40 12.83 -27.52
C GLU A 336 -0.85 14.17 -26.92
N THR A 337 -2.10 14.24 -26.43
CA THR A 337 -2.62 15.44 -25.78
C THR A 337 -1.89 15.70 -24.46
N ALA A 338 -1.64 14.65 -23.66
CA ALA A 338 -0.91 14.77 -22.41
C ALA A 338 0.52 15.31 -22.60
N ILE A 339 1.21 14.89 -23.67
CA ILE A 339 2.53 15.42 -24.03
C ILE A 339 2.43 16.88 -24.50
N ALA A 340 1.52 17.17 -25.45
CA ALA A 340 1.39 18.49 -26.05
C ALA A 340 1.00 19.57 -25.02
N GLU A 341 0.17 19.20 -24.07
CA GLU A 341 -0.30 20.06 -22.98
C GLU A 341 0.56 19.92 -21.71
N GLU A 342 1.68 19.19 -21.73
CA GLU A 342 2.58 19.04 -20.57
C GLU A 342 1.84 18.63 -19.27
N LEU A 343 0.98 17.60 -19.36
CA LEU A 343 0.10 17.15 -18.26
C LEU A 343 0.70 16.02 -17.41
N LEU A 344 1.67 15.28 -17.98
CA LEU A 344 2.28 14.09 -17.41
C LEU A 344 3.80 14.17 -17.53
N PHE A 345 4.48 13.86 -16.42
CA PHE A 345 5.93 13.75 -16.34
C PHE A 345 6.30 12.45 -15.64
N PHE A 346 7.48 11.91 -15.95
CA PHE A 346 8.05 10.77 -15.25
C PHE A 346 9.25 11.16 -14.41
N ILE A 347 9.37 10.56 -13.23
CA ILE A 347 10.60 10.55 -12.43
C ILE A 347 11.07 9.10 -12.34
N PRO A 348 12.34 8.78 -12.68
CA PRO A 348 12.86 7.44 -12.46
C PRO A 348 12.79 7.04 -10.99
N GLU A 349 12.45 5.79 -10.66
CA GLU A 349 12.33 5.32 -9.27
C GLU A 349 12.82 3.87 -9.07
N PRO A 350 13.62 3.58 -8.03
CA PRO A 350 14.19 2.25 -7.80
C PRO A 350 13.29 1.40 -6.89
N LYS A 351 13.21 0.07 -7.03
CA LYS A 351 13.26 -0.71 -8.27
C LYS A 351 12.00 -1.57 -8.26
N SER A 352 11.21 -1.50 -9.33
CA SER A 352 9.85 -2.03 -9.34
C SER A 352 9.10 -1.65 -8.07
N PRO A 353 9.04 -0.35 -7.73
CA PRO A 353 8.50 0.13 -6.46
C PRO A 353 7.03 -0.28 -6.29
N HIS A 354 6.50 -0.07 -5.08
CA HIS A 354 5.13 -0.49 -4.75
C HIS A 354 4.29 0.60 -4.10
N GLY A 355 4.70 1.10 -2.93
CA GLY A 355 4.05 2.24 -2.27
C GLY A 355 4.59 3.57 -2.79
N ILE A 356 3.67 4.50 -3.05
CA ILE A 356 3.92 5.93 -3.15
C ILE A 356 3.02 6.60 -2.11
N ASP A 357 3.62 7.19 -1.10
CA ASP A 357 2.88 7.82 0.01
C ASP A 357 3.28 9.30 0.09
N VAL A 358 2.30 10.21 -0.01
CA VAL A 358 2.52 11.66 0.10
C VAL A 358 2.57 12.05 1.57
N ALA A 359 3.70 12.65 1.99
CA ALA A 359 3.90 13.07 3.37
C ALA A 359 2.81 14.07 3.82
N PRO A 360 2.54 14.21 5.14
CA PRO A 360 1.40 14.97 5.64
C PRO A 360 1.35 16.44 5.18
N LYS A 361 2.51 17.06 4.93
CA LYS A 361 2.56 18.45 4.45
C LYS A 361 2.48 18.59 2.94
N GLY A 362 2.45 17.46 2.22
CA GLY A 362 2.46 17.37 0.77
C GLY A 362 3.77 17.79 0.10
N ASP A 363 4.82 18.00 0.89
CA ASP A 363 6.14 18.47 0.47
C ASP A 363 7.03 17.34 -0.06
N TYR A 364 6.74 16.09 0.30
CA TYR A 364 7.55 14.93 -0.04
C TYR A 364 6.72 13.75 -0.59
N MET A 365 7.25 13.11 -1.63
CA MET A 365 6.74 11.87 -2.20
C MET A 365 7.66 10.74 -1.78
N VAL A 366 7.14 9.79 -1.00
CA VAL A 366 7.92 8.69 -0.42
C VAL A 366 7.69 7.43 -1.22
N ILE A 367 8.73 6.97 -1.94
CA ILE A 367 8.70 5.77 -2.76
C ILE A 367 9.25 4.60 -1.97
N SER A 368 8.45 3.53 -1.84
CA SER A 368 8.87 2.27 -1.24
C SER A 368 9.46 1.35 -2.31
N GLY A 369 10.77 1.11 -2.23
CA GLY A 369 11.56 0.58 -3.34
C GLY A 369 11.37 -0.90 -3.70
N LYS A 370 10.59 -1.68 -2.93
CA LYS A 370 10.32 -3.12 -3.10
C LYS A 370 11.56 -3.99 -3.33
N LEU A 371 12.09 -4.02 -4.55
CA LEU A 371 13.30 -4.78 -4.88
C LEU A 371 14.58 -4.01 -4.52
N ASP A 372 14.47 -2.70 -4.33
CA ASP A 372 15.49 -1.85 -3.71
C ASP A 372 15.24 -1.75 -2.19
N PRO A 373 16.29 -1.85 -1.33
CA PRO A 373 16.12 -1.85 0.12
C PRO A 373 15.92 -0.44 0.75
N HIS A 374 15.79 0.59 -0.06
CA HIS A 374 15.57 1.96 0.40
C HIS A 374 14.12 2.40 0.27
N VAL A 375 13.79 3.44 1.03
CA VAL A 375 12.78 4.42 0.59
C VAL A 375 13.50 5.56 -0.12
N THR A 376 12.95 5.99 -1.26
CA THR A 376 13.43 7.15 -2.02
C THR A 376 12.47 8.31 -1.83
N ILE A 377 12.99 9.47 -1.45
CA ILE A 377 12.19 10.66 -1.16
C ILE A 377 12.47 11.69 -2.25
N PHE A 378 11.42 12.12 -2.95
CA PHE A 378 11.47 13.28 -3.83
C PHE A 378 10.84 14.50 -3.13
N ALA A 379 11.39 15.70 -3.35
CA ALA A 379 10.80 16.94 -2.85
C ALA A 379 9.93 17.62 -3.91
N PHE A 380 8.73 18.04 -3.53
CA PHE A 380 7.75 18.60 -4.46
C PHE A 380 8.19 19.94 -5.06
N ASP A 381 8.87 20.79 -4.29
CA ASP A 381 9.42 22.05 -4.78
C ASP A 381 10.48 21.82 -5.87
N LYS A 382 11.34 20.81 -5.70
CA LYS A 382 12.29 20.36 -6.72
C LYS A 382 11.58 19.86 -7.97
N ILE A 383 10.52 19.06 -7.83
CA ILE A 383 9.66 18.63 -8.96
C ILE A 383 9.14 19.82 -9.75
N GLN A 384 8.51 20.78 -9.07
CA GLN A 384 8.01 21.98 -9.72
C GLN A 384 9.14 22.77 -10.41
N GLN A 385 10.32 22.85 -9.79
CA GLN A 385 11.46 23.54 -10.38
C GLN A 385 11.98 22.85 -11.65
N ALA A 386 12.11 21.52 -11.70
CA ALA A 386 12.53 20.84 -12.93
C ALA A 386 11.51 20.96 -14.06
N ILE A 387 10.21 20.90 -13.73
CA ILE A 387 9.14 21.13 -14.70
C ILE A 387 9.24 22.56 -15.26
N ALA A 388 9.43 23.56 -14.40
CA ALA A 388 9.58 24.96 -14.81
C ALA A 388 10.85 25.18 -15.66
N ASP A 389 11.94 24.50 -15.33
CA ASP A 389 13.23 24.59 -16.03
C ASP A 389 13.21 23.95 -17.42
N LYS A 390 12.20 23.14 -17.72
CA LYS A 390 12.07 22.39 -18.98
C LYS A 390 13.28 21.50 -19.31
N LYS A 391 13.87 20.90 -18.28
CA LYS A 391 15.00 19.97 -18.39
C LYS A 391 14.52 18.55 -18.21
N TRP A 392 14.26 17.88 -19.32
CA TRP A 392 13.87 16.48 -19.34
C TRP A 392 14.36 15.81 -20.62
N THR A 393 14.44 14.49 -20.59
CA THR A 393 14.61 13.65 -21.77
C THR A 393 13.32 12.86 -21.98
N PRO A 394 12.74 12.83 -23.19
CA PRO A 394 11.53 12.03 -23.40
C PRO A 394 11.82 10.52 -23.27
N ASP A 395 10.83 9.77 -22.78
CA ASP A 395 10.83 8.31 -22.80
C ASP A 395 10.61 7.74 -24.22
N ALA A 396 10.40 6.43 -24.32
CA ALA A 396 10.14 5.76 -25.60
C ALA A 396 8.82 6.20 -26.27
N TYR A 397 7.90 6.83 -25.54
CA TYR A 397 6.60 7.29 -26.01
C TYR A 397 6.50 8.82 -26.13
N GLY A 398 7.56 9.55 -25.77
CA GLY A 398 7.61 11.01 -25.85
C GLY A 398 7.24 11.72 -24.55
N ILE A 399 6.94 11.00 -23.47
CA ILE A 399 6.64 11.58 -22.15
C ILE A 399 7.92 12.18 -21.55
N PRO A 400 7.90 13.44 -21.08
CA PRO A 400 9.02 14.04 -20.36
C PRO A 400 9.50 13.21 -19.15
N VAL A 401 10.76 12.78 -19.14
CA VAL A 401 11.42 12.17 -17.97
C VAL A 401 12.32 13.20 -17.30
N LEU A 402 11.96 13.59 -16.08
CA LEU A 402 12.72 14.48 -15.22
C LEU A 402 13.99 13.79 -14.73
N ASP A 403 15.02 14.58 -14.45
CA ASP A 403 16.29 14.08 -13.93
C ASP A 403 16.14 13.64 -12.47
N PHE A 404 16.52 12.39 -12.17
CA PHE A 404 16.39 11.79 -10.84
C PHE A 404 17.09 12.61 -9.75
N ASP A 405 18.38 12.94 -9.98
CA ASP A 405 19.21 13.63 -8.99
C ASP A 405 18.69 15.03 -8.69
N ALA A 406 18.08 15.70 -9.68
CA ALA A 406 17.49 17.01 -9.49
C ALA A 406 16.30 16.98 -8.52
N MET A 407 15.51 15.89 -8.48
CA MET A 407 14.29 15.75 -7.66
C MET A 407 14.57 15.13 -6.29
N LEU A 408 15.69 14.41 -6.18
CA LEU A 408 16.04 13.65 -5.00
C LEU A 408 16.20 14.56 -3.78
N GLU A 409 15.50 14.22 -2.70
CA GLU A 409 15.69 14.79 -1.38
C GLU A 409 16.61 13.92 -0.53
N ALA A 410 16.25 12.64 -0.40
CA ALA A 410 16.99 11.69 0.40
C ALA A 410 16.71 10.25 -0.06
N GLN A 411 17.62 9.34 0.28
CA GLN A 411 17.37 7.90 0.29
C GLN A 411 17.72 7.37 1.67
N VAL A 412 16.83 6.57 2.25
CA VAL A 412 17.04 5.96 3.56
C VAL A 412 17.01 4.44 3.38
N GLU A 413 18.12 3.77 3.70
CA GLU A 413 18.18 2.31 3.69
C GLU A 413 17.40 1.76 4.89
N LEU A 414 16.28 1.08 4.62
CA LEU A 414 15.39 0.58 5.68
C LEU A 414 15.48 -0.92 5.86
N GLY A 415 15.82 -1.70 4.84
CA GLY A 415 15.88 -3.16 4.92
C GLY A 415 15.23 -3.83 3.72
N LEU A 416 15.03 -5.15 3.80
CA LEU A 416 14.62 -5.93 2.64
C LEU A 416 13.10 -5.88 2.41
N GLY A 417 12.70 -5.47 1.21
CA GLY A 417 11.32 -5.45 0.76
C GLY A 417 10.48 -4.29 1.29
N PRO A 418 10.91 -3.02 1.22
CA PRO A 418 10.07 -1.88 1.60
C PRO A 418 8.84 -1.80 0.69
N LEU A 419 7.63 -1.86 1.24
CA LEU A 419 6.39 -1.87 0.46
C LEU A 419 5.51 -0.63 0.62
N HIS A 420 5.19 -0.21 1.84
CA HIS A 420 4.30 0.94 2.08
C HIS A 420 4.75 1.76 3.26
N THR A 421 4.51 3.07 3.22
CA THR A 421 4.87 4.02 4.27
C THR A 421 3.65 4.72 4.87
N GLN A 422 3.65 4.93 6.19
CA GLN A 422 2.63 5.69 6.91
C GLN A 422 3.25 6.68 7.89
N PHE A 423 2.51 7.70 8.29
CA PHE A 423 3.04 8.84 9.03
C PHE A 423 2.33 9.06 10.37
N ASP A 424 3.05 9.53 11.38
CA ASP A 424 2.45 9.95 12.65
C ASP A 424 2.47 11.47 12.87
N ASN A 425 1.92 11.88 14.01
CA ASN A 425 1.84 13.28 14.42
C ASN A 425 3.11 13.82 15.07
N GLN A 426 4.20 13.05 15.05
CA GLN A 426 5.50 13.37 15.63
C GLN A 426 6.58 13.45 14.54
N GLY A 427 6.20 13.49 13.26
CA GLY A 427 7.16 13.61 12.17
C GLY A 427 7.97 12.34 11.92
N TYR A 428 7.48 11.17 12.37
CA TYR A 428 8.05 9.89 12.00
C TYR A 428 7.23 9.24 10.88
N ALA A 429 7.95 8.53 10.04
CA ALA A 429 7.42 7.62 9.04
C ALA A 429 7.66 6.17 9.46
N TYR A 430 6.78 5.29 9.03
CA TYR A 430 6.81 3.86 9.30
C TYR A 430 6.72 3.14 7.98
N THR A 431 7.64 2.22 7.67
CA THR A 431 7.64 1.49 6.40
C THR A 431 7.61 -0.01 6.65
N SER A 432 6.74 -0.72 5.94
CA SER A 432 6.65 -2.17 5.99
C SER A 432 7.80 -2.83 5.22
N LEU A 433 8.47 -3.81 5.84
CA LEU A 433 9.57 -4.58 5.23
C LEU A 433 9.11 -6.02 5.04
N TYR A 434 8.70 -6.35 3.82
CA TYR A 434 8.08 -7.63 3.48
C TYR A 434 9.00 -8.82 3.72
N LEU A 435 10.26 -8.73 3.28
CA LEU A 435 11.20 -9.85 3.38
C LEU A 435 11.78 -9.97 4.78
N ASP A 436 12.09 -8.85 5.42
CA ASP A 436 12.56 -8.84 6.81
C ASP A 436 11.45 -9.22 7.82
N SER A 437 10.18 -9.14 7.41
CA SER A 437 9.03 -9.28 8.31
C SER A 437 9.11 -8.30 9.48
N MET A 438 9.30 -7.01 9.16
CA MET A 438 9.46 -5.93 10.13
C MET A 438 8.69 -4.68 9.71
N VAL A 439 8.50 -3.76 10.65
CA VAL A 439 8.14 -2.36 10.37
C VAL A 439 9.30 -1.47 10.81
N ALA A 440 9.87 -0.69 9.89
CA ALA A 440 10.92 0.27 10.17
C ALA A 440 10.32 1.64 10.52
N ARG A 441 10.73 2.22 11.65
CA ARG A 441 10.42 3.60 12.02
C ARG A 441 11.61 4.49 11.67
N TRP A 442 11.36 5.59 10.99
CA TRP A 442 12.38 6.56 10.55
C TRP A 442 11.84 7.99 10.59
N THR A 443 12.70 9.00 10.50
CA THR A 443 12.33 10.42 10.57
C THR A 443 12.10 11.05 9.21
N LEU A 444 11.08 11.91 9.09
CA LEU A 444 10.94 12.83 7.97
C LEU A 444 11.98 13.98 8.06
N GLY A 445 12.19 14.76 7.01
CA GLY A 445 13.24 15.80 6.97
C GLY A 445 12.96 17.06 7.81
N GLY A 446 13.94 17.47 8.62
CA GLY A 446 13.72 18.27 9.84
C GLY A 446 13.56 19.81 9.73
N GLY A 447 13.01 20.37 10.82
CA GLY A 447 12.70 21.78 11.08
C GLY A 447 11.19 22.01 11.19
N ASP A 448 10.48 21.51 10.18
CA ASP A 448 9.05 21.66 10.05
C ASP A 448 8.29 20.41 10.56
N TYR A 449 8.90 19.21 10.54
CA TYR A 449 8.35 18.00 11.14
C TYR A 449 8.76 17.86 12.62
N ALA A 450 7.83 17.35 13.44
CA ALA A 450 7.88 17.48 14.90
C ALA A 450 8.68 16.37 15.62
N HIS A 451 9.99 16.26 15.34
CA HIS A 451 10.91 15.34 16.03
C HIS A 451 12.20 16.05 16.49
N ALA A 452 12.92 15.43 17.44
CA ALA A 452 14.20 15.95 17.95
C ALA A 452 15.44 15.34 17.27
N ASP A 453 15.25 14.23 16.56
CA ASP A 453 16.32 13.49 15.89
C ASP A 453 16.73 14.15 14.56
N GLU A 454 17.85 13.70 13.98
CA GLU A 454 18.23 14.09 12.61
C GLU A 454 17.17 13.60 11.61
N GLY A 455 16.84 14.43 10.62
CA GLY A 455 15.87 14.06 9.58
C GLY A 455 16.41 12.94 8.70
N TRP A 456 15.52 12.22 8.01
CA TRP A 456 15.89 11.16 7.06
C TRP A 456 16.71 10.02 7.68
N THR A 457 16.42 9.65 8.93
CA THR A 457 17.20 8.70 9.73
C THR A 457 16.35 7.51 10.18
N LEU A 458 16.85 6.29 9.94
CA LEU A 458 16.28 5.08 10.54
C LEU A 458 16.46 5.10 12.06
N ILE A 459 15.37 4.95 12.79
CA ILE A 459 15.34 5.02 14.26
C ILE A 459 15.31 3.62 14.88
N ASP A 460 14.38 2.78 14.43
CA ASP A 460 14.19 1.44 14.98
C ASP A 460 13.46 0.52 13.99
N LYS A 461 13.48 -0.79 14.25
CA LYS A 461 12.68 -1.79 13.54
C LYS A 461 11.97 -2.70 14.53
N GLU A 462 10.67 -2.86 14.36
CA GLU A 462 9.85 -3.80 15.13
C GLU A 462 9.56 -5.05 14.31
N SER A 463 9.77 -6.24 14.88
CA SER A 463 9.42 -7.50 14.22
C SER A 463 7.91 -7.72 14.16
N ILE A 464 7.42 -8.18 13.02
CA ILE A 464 6.03 -8.62 12.80
C ILE A 464 5.98 -10.09 12.39
N HIS A 465 4.77 -10.63 12.25
CA HIS A 465 4.57 -12.06 12.01
C HIS A 465 3.42 -12.31 11.03
N TYR A 466 3.67 -12.67 9.76
CA TYR A 466 4.90 -12.50 8.97
C TYR A 466 4.56 -11.86 7.63
N ASN A 467 5.59 -11.36 6.93
CA ASN A 467 5.48 -10.78 5.59
C ASN A 467 4.39 -9.70 5.53
N VAL A 468 4.73 -8.52 6.03
CA VAL A 468 3.81 -7.37 6.05
C VAL A 468 3.65 -6.78 4.65
N GLY A 469 2.40 -6.53 4.26
CA GLY A 469 2.07 -5.71 3.08
C GLY A 469 1.88 -4.26 3.51
N HIS A 470 0.66 -3.74 3.35
CA HIS A 470 0.29 -2.45 3.91
C HIS A 470 0.42 -2.41 5.44
N ILE A 471 0.64 -1.21 5.92
CA ILE A 471 0.49 -0.79 7.32
C ILE A 471 -0.49 0.39 7.32
N SER A 472 -1.14 0.65 8.46
CA SER A 472 -2.05 1.79 8.61
C SER A 472 -1.83 2.44 9.96
N THR A 473 -1.58 3.74 9.96
CA THR A 473 -1.55 4.54 11.21
C THR A 473 -2.84 5.33 11.34
N ALA A 474 -3.20 5.69 12.58
CA ALA A 474 -4.42 6.46 12.79
C ALA A 474 -4.34 7.82 12.06
N GLU A 475 -5.21 8.00 11.07
CA GLU A 475 -5.29 9.18 10.20
C GLU A 475 -3.99 9.47 9.41
N GLY A 476 -3.18 8.44 9.18
CA GLY A 476 -1.83 8.56 8.60
C GLY A 476 -1.74 9.21 7.23
N ASP A 477 -2.73 8.97 6.38
CA ASP A 477 -2.79 9.53 5.02
C ASP A 477 -3.31 10.97 4.98
N THR A 478 -3.70 11.54 6.11
CA THR A 478 -4.24 12.91 6.16
C THR A 478 -3.13 13.95 6.29
N ALA A 479 -3.50 15.23 6.11
CA ALA A 479 -2.63 16.36 6.43
C ALA A 479 -2.35 16.50 7.95
N THR A 480 -3.11 15.80 8.78
CA THR A 480 -3.03 15.87 10.25
C THR A 480 -3.12 14.47 10.86
N PRO A 481 -2.08 13.61 10.71
CA PRO A 481 -2.09 12.31 11.35
C PRO A 481 -2.38 12.38 12.84
N ALA A 482 -3.05 11.38 13.39
CA ALA A 482 -3.41 11.33 14.80
C ALA A 482 -2.35 10.60 15.66
N GLY A 483 -1.60 9.68 15.05
CA GLY A 483 -0.59 8.87 15.74
C GLY A 483 -1.19 7.82 16.69
N ASN A 484 -0.46 7.48 17.76
CA ASN A 484 -0.80 6.47 18.78
C ASN A 484 -0.74 5.00 18.33
N PHE A 485 -1.46 4.62 17.28
CA PHE A 485 -1.58 3.22 16.85
C PHE A 485 -1.14 3.04 15.39
N LEU A 486 -0.50 1.89 15.15
CA LEU A 486 -0.18 1.36 13.82
C LEU A 486 -0.70 -0.08 13.75
N VAL A 487 -1.38 -0.42 12.65
CA VAL A 487 -1.84 -1.77 12.34
C VAL A 487 -1.03 -2.31 11.17
N SER A 488 -0.41 -3.49 11.34
CA SER A 488 0.31 -4.21 10.28
C SER A 488 -0.56 -5.27 9.63
N LEU A 489 -0.73 -5.21 8.30
CA LEU A 489 -1.51 -6.18 7.54
C LEU A 489 -0.61 -7.28 6.98
N ASN A 490 -0.34 -8.27 7.82
CA ASN A 490 0.57 -9.38 7.56
C ASN A 490 -0.08 -10.44 6.66
N LYS A 491 0.68 -10.97 5.70
CA LYS A 491 0.14 -11.90 4.70
C LYS A 491 0.14 -13.35 5.18
N TRP A 492 1.00 -13.70 6.13
CA TRP A 492 1.24 -15.09 6.52
C TRP A 492 1.10 -15.25 8.03
N SER A 493 0.11 -16.03 8.49
CA SER A 493 -0.07 -16.28 9.93
C SER A 493 0.77 -17.43 10.48
N VAL A 494 1.12 -18.42 9.63
CA VAL A 494 1.94 -19.61 9.91
C VAL A 494 1.60 -20.29 11.26
N ASP A 495 2.30 -19.92 12.33
CA ASP A 495 2.23 -20.53 13.67
C ASP A 495 1.53 -19.65 14.71
N ARG A 496 0.98 -18.50 14.31
CA ARG A 496 0.43 -17.51 15.23
C ARG A 496 -0.91 -17.89 15.87
N PHE A 497 -1.65 -18.80 15.26
CA PHE A 497 -3.00 -19.18 15.66
C PHE A 497 -3.16 -20.70 15.72
N ALA A 498 -4.29 -21.15 16.29
CA ALA A 498 -4.65 -22.55 16.22
C ALA A 498 -4.74 -23.01 14.75
N ASN A 499 -4.26 -24.23 14.47
CA ASN A 499 -4.31 -24.78 13.12
C ASN A 499 -5.76 -25.07 12.72
N VAL A 500 -6.24 -24.35 11.70
CA VAL A 500 -7.60 -24.45 11.17
C VAL A 500 -7.67 -25.10 9.78
N GLY A 501 -6.56 -25.71 9.33
CA GLY A 501 -6.46 -26.39 8.04
C GLY A 501 -5.49 -25.70 7.07
N PRO A 502 -5.53 -26.08 5.78
CA PRO A 502 -4.55 -25.63 4.78
C PRO A 502 -4.64 -24.14 4.40
N LEU A 503 -5.82 -23.53 4.53
CA LEU A 503 -6.02 -22.10 4.33
C LEU A 503 -6.00 -21.42 5.70
N LEU A 504 -4.96 -20.63 5.93
CA LEU A 504 -4.75 -19.90 7.17
C LEU A 504 -5.40 -18.50 7.11
N PRO A 505 -5.73 -17.90 8.26
CA PRO A 505 -6.24 -16.53 8.32
C PRO A 505 -5.21 -15.48 7.91
#